data_AF-A0A5W9H876-F1
#
_entry.id   AF-A0A5W9H876-F1
#
_cell.length_a   1.000
_cell.length_b   1.000
_cell.length_c   1.000
_cell.angle_alpha   90.00
_cell.angle_beta   90.00
_cell.angle_gamma   90.00
#
_symmetry.space_group_name_H-M   'P 1'
#
loop_
_entity.id
_entity.type
_entity.pdbx_description
1 polymer ?
#
loop_
_entity_poly.entity_id
_entity_poly.type
_entity_poly.pdbx_seq_one_letter_code
_entity_poly.pdbx_strand_id
1 'polypeptide(L)' 'MNITTTQYRQGVKGCFLSTHRPQPGESLTLVMPTCRGKRFIPVGKVQRIEAVGSSRCLVWVSKLAFVEGMNY' A
#
# COMPACT_ATOMS: atom_id res chain seq x y z
N MET A 1 4.55 4.51 -5.23
CA MET A 1 4.63 3.04 -5.02
C MET A 1 3.31 2.36 -5.34
N ASN A 2 3.37 1.27 -6.10
CA ASN A 2 2.23 0.41 -6.37
C ASN A 2 2.10 -0.64 -5.25
N ILE A 3 0.88 -0.82 -4.74
CA ILE A 3 0.59 -1.80 -3.69
C ILE A 3 -0.48 -2.78 -4.15
N THR A 4 -0.41 -4.00 -3.62
CA THR A 4 -1.38 -5.07 -3.89
C THR A 4 -2.60 -4.96 -2.98
N THR A 5 -3.67 -5.67 -3.32
CA THR A 5 -4.86 -5.85 -2.47
C THR A 5 -4.49 -6.29 -1.05
N THR A 6 -3.53 -7.21 -0.90
CA THR A 6 -3.06 -7.69 0.41
C THR A 6 -2.38 -6.58 1.21
N GLN A 7 -1.48 -5.83 0.58
CA GLN A 7 -0.81 -4.70 1.23
C GLN A 7 -1.78 -3.57 1.56
N TYR A 8 -2.80 -3.34 0.73
CA TYR A 8 -3.86 -2.38 1.04
C TYR A 8 -4.64 -2.81 2.29
N ARG A 9 -5.09 -4.07 2.38
CA ARG A 9 -5.81 -4.57 3.57
C ARG A 9 -4.98 -4.48 4.85
N GLN A 10 -3.68 -4.76 4.77
CA GLN A 10 -2.75 -4.55 5.89
C GLN A 10 -2.62 -3.06 6.21
N GLY A 11 -2.41 -2.22 5.20
CA GLY A 11 -2.26 -0.77 5.34
C GLY A 11 -3.51 -0.08 5.90
N VAL A 12 -4.71 -0.60 5.68
CA VAL A 12 -5.94 -0.13 6.36
C VAL A 12 -5.82 -0.27 7.89
N LYS A 13 -5.03 -1.23 8.39
CA LYS A 13 -4.71 -1.42 9.81
C LYS A 13 -3.53 -0.55 10.28
N GLY A 14 -2.96 0.27 9.41
CA GLY A 14 -1.92 1.27 9.72
C GLY A 14 -0.53 0.98 9.13
N CYS A 15 -0.23 -0.26 8.73
CA CYS A 15 1.05 -0.57 8.09
C CYS A 15 1.02 -1.86 7.25
N PHE A 16 1.98 -2.01 6.35
CA PHE A 16 2.17 -3.25 5.56
C PHE A 16 3.65 -3.53 5.31
N LEU A 17 3.98 -4.78 5.00
CA LEU A 17 5.34 -5.18 4.65
C LEU A 17 5.62 -4.99 3.17
N SER A 18 6.83 -4.54 2.86
CA SER A 18 7.34 -4.41 1.50
C SER A 18 8.81 -4.78 1.39
N THR A 19 9.19 -5.38 0.26
CA THR A 19 10.59 -5.58 -0.16
C THR A 19 11.15 -4.36 -0.87
N HIS A 20 10.30 -3.54 -1.48
CA HIS A 20 10.67 -2.24 -2.03
C HIS A 20 10.66 -1.20 -0.92
N ARG A 21 11.69 -0.36 -0.85
CA ARG A 21 11.84 0.71 0.15
C ARG A 21 11.34 2.04 -0.43
N PRO A 22 10.10 2.47 -0.13
CA PRO A 22 9.58 3.74 -0.63
C PRO A 22 10.15 4.92 0.15
N GLN A 23 9.82 6.14 -0.30
CA GLN A 23 10.15 7.38 0.42
C GLN A 23 8.97 7.91 1.23
N PRO A 24 9.20 8.60 2.36
CA PRO A 24 8.13 9.34 3.05
C PRO A 24 7.48 10.35 2.11
N GLY A 25 6.14 10.43 2.15
CA GLY A 25 5.35 11.28 1.25
C GLY A 25 5.07 10.68 -0.13
N GLU A 26 5.68 9.55 -0.48
CA GLU A 26 5.46 8.90 -1.77
C GLU A 26 4.01 8.41 -1.92
N SER A 27 3.41 8.67 -3.09
CA SER A 27 2.02 8.27 -3.39
C SER A 27 1.87 6.75 -3.43
N LEU A 28 0.83 6.24 -2.78
CA LEU A 28 0.42 4.83 -2.80
C LEU A 28 -0.72 4.63 -3.79
N THR A 29 -0.55 3.69 -4.70
CA THR A 29 -1.53 3.32 -5.72
C THR A 29 -1.87 1.85 -5.58
N LEU A 30 -3.11 1.54 -5.23
CA LEU A 30 -3.62 0.17 -5.23
C LEU A 30 -3.79 -0.30 -6.68
N VAL A 31 -3.15 -1.42 -7.01
CA VAL A 31 -3.29 -2.07 -8.31
C VAL A 31 -4.20 -3.28 -8.18
N MET A 32 -5.36 -3.22 -8.82
CA MET A 32 -6.35 -4.30 -8.81
C MET A 32 -6.44 -4.97 -10.18
N PRO A 33 -6.28 -6.30 -10.29
CA PRO A 33 -6.64 -7.01 -11.51
C PRO A 33 -8.15 -6.95 -11.73
N THR A 34 -8.55 -6.85 -12.99
CA THR A 34 -9.93 -6.84 -13.46
C THR A 34 -10.03 -7.78 -14.66
N CYS A 35 -11.25 -8.17 -15.05
CA CYS A 35 -11.45 -9.04 -16.22
C CYS A 35 -10.92 -8.43 -17.53
N ARG A 36 -10.66 -7.11 -17.58
CA ARG A 36 -10.18 -6.38 -18.76
C ARG A 36 -8.75 -5.84 -18.62
N GLY A 37 -8.02 -6.20 -17.55
CA GLY A 37 -6.66 -5.70 -17.31
C GLY A 37 -6.44 -5.29 -15.86
N LYS A 38 -5.88 -4.12 -15.62
CA LYS A 38 -5.57 -3.61 -14.26
C LYS A 38 -6.15 -2.23 -14.04
N ARG A 39 -6.70 -1.98 -12.85
CA ARG A 39 -7.13 -0.67 -12.37
C ARG A 39 -6.10 -0.14 -11.38
N PHE A 40 -5.77 1.14 -11.51
CA PHE A 40 -4.84 1.85 -10.63
C PHE A 40 -5.64 2.88 -9.83
N ILE A 41 -5.67 2.72 -8.51
CA ILE A 41 -6.48 3.54 -7.62
C ILE A 41 -5.55 4.24 -6.63
N PRO A 42 -5.44 5.58 -6.65
CA PRO A 42 -4.66 6.30 -5.65
C PRO A 42 -5.34 6.15 -4.28
N VAL A 43 -4.60 5.68 -3.28
CA VAL A 43 -5.15 5.35 -1.96
C VAL A 43 -4.50 6.11 -0.82
N GLY A 44 -3.38 6.80 -1.03
CA GLY A 44 -2.79 7.60 0.03
C GLY A 44 -1.32 7.90 -0.22
N LYS A 45 -0.59 8.12 0.88
CA LYS A 45 0.85 8.38 0.86
C LYS A 45 1.55 7.61 1.97
N VAL A 46 2.82 7.32 1.77
CA VAL A 46 3.69 6.76 2.81
C VAL A 46 3.92 7.80 3.89
N GLN A 47 3.73 7.42 5.16
CA GLN A 47 3.98 8.30 6.29
C GLN A 47 5.40 8.11 6.83
N ARG A 48 5.78 6.85 7.07
CA ARG A 48 7.06 6.47 7.67
C ARG A 48 7.47 5.11 7.12
N ILE A 49 8.78 4.87 7.06
CA ILE A 49 9.34 3.56 6.76
C ILE A 49 10.18 3.10 7.94
N GLU A 50 10.07 1.83 8.29
CA GLU A 50 10.89 1.18 9.31
C GLU A 50 11.58 -0.03 8.70
N ALA A 51 12.88 -0.17 8.90
CA ALA A 51 13.62 -1.31 8.37
C ALA A 51 13.30 -2.57 9.19
N VAL A 52 13.00 -3.67 8.51
CA VAL A 52 12.74 -4.97 9.14
C VAL A 52 13.73 -5.98 8.55
N GLY A 53 14.85 -6.13 9.25
CA GLY A 53 16.00 -6.89 8.76
C GLY A 53 16.69 -6.18 7.59
N SER A 54 17.34 -6.95 6.72
CA SER A 54 18.18 -6.43 5.63
C SER A 54 17.43 -6.18 4.32
N SER A 55 16.33 -6.89 4.07
CA SER A 55 15.66 -6.93 2.76
C SER A 55 14.22 -6.43 2.74
N ARG A 56 13.61 -6.21 3.92
CA ARG A 56 12.22 -5.80 4.04
C ARG A 56 12.11 -4.51 4.85
N CYS A 57 11.00 -3.82 4.63
CA CYS A 57 10.61 -2.67 5.42
C CYS A 57 9.13 -2.74 5.75
N LEU A 58 8.79 -2.19 6.91
CA LEU A 58 7.43 -1.93 7.33
C LEU A 58 7.10 -0.50 6.88
N VAL A 59 6.06 -0.38 6.07
CA VAL A 59 5.59 0.89 5.53
C VAL A 59 4.37 1.32 6.34
N TRP A 60 4.51 2.41 7.08
CA TRP A 60 3.46 3.01 7.88
C TRP A 60 2.64 4.01 7.04
N VAL A 61 1.33 3.97 7.22
CA VAL A 61 0.36 4.83 6.52
C VAL A 61 -0.62 5.40 7.53
N SER A 62 -0.98 6.67 7.38
CA SER A 62 -1.85 7.35 8.34
C SER A 62 -3.33 7.00 8.14
N LYS A 63 -3.81 7.09 6.90
CA LYS A 63 -5.18 6.73 6.51
C LYS A 63 -5.22 6.48 5.01
N LEU A 64 -5.59 5.28 4.61
CA LEU A 64 -5.85 4.97 3.20
C LEU A 64 -7.27 5.37 2.81
N ALA A 65 -7.44 5.85 1.59
CA ALA A 65 -8.74 6.12 1.01
C ALA A 65 -9.55 4.83 0.91
N PHE A 66 -10.83 4.92 1.24
CA PHE A 66 -11.78 3.84 1.06
C PHE A 66 -11.90 3.49 -0.42
N VAL A 67 -11.83 2.21 -0.73
CA VAL A 67 -12.03 1.68 -2.08
C VAL A 67 -13.29 0.83 -2.07
N GLU A 68 -14.29 1.25 -2.85
CA GLU A 68 -15.57 0.56 -2.97
C GLU A 68 -15.41 -0.87 -3.50
N GLY A 69 -16.17 -1.81 -2.95
CA GLY A 69 -16.13 -3.23 -3.34
C GLY A 69 -14.95 -4.03 -2.76
N MET A 70 -14.15 -3.43 -1.89
CA MET A 70 -13.10 -4.15 -1.15
C MET A 70 -13.64 -4.59 0.22
N ASN A 71 -13.76 -5.90 0.45
CA ASN A 71 -13.98 -6.42 1.81
C ASN A 71 -12.64 -6.40 2.56
N TYR A 72 -12.61 -5.73 3.71
CA TYR A 72 -11.43 -5.44 4.53
C TYR A 72 -11.10 -6.58 5.49
#